data_AF-A0A2W4LFB5-F1
#
_entry.id   AF-A0A2W4LFB5-F1
#
_cell.length_a   1.000
_cell.length_b   1.000
_cell.length_c   1.000
_cell.angle_alpha   90.00
_cell.angle_beta   90.00
_cell.angle_gamma   90.00
#
_symmetry.space_group_name_H-M   'P 1'
#
loop_
_entity.id
_entity.type
_entity.pdbx_description
1 polymer ?
#
loop_
_entity_poly.entity_id
_entity_poly.type
_entity_poly.pdbx_seq_one_letter_code
_entity_poly.pdbx_strand_id
1 'polypeptide(L)'
;MATVRYFPSEGSPVLIGLHKPVMTIGRALGNDIHLPDPSVLPHHAQIVFNGRDFQLEEVDSAAEILINGKRKRRARLCNGDRLTLGRAQLGFSMFTETAPSSQVPGEEADQLSGLRRLQSFSARLMTTRSVDELLETLLDDVLELTGAARGVVLWVDPGEGGDGG
;
A
#
# COMPACT_ATOMS: atom_id res chain seq x y z
N MET A 1 7.65 2.97 -14.07
CA MET A 1 6.79 3.69 -15.04
C MET A 1 5.77 4.48 -14.25
N ALA A 2 5.49 5.73 -14.61
CA ALA A 2 4.52 6.54 -13.88
C ALA A 2 3.09 6.04 -14.14
N THR A 3 2.23 6.18 -13.14
CA THR A 3 0.86 5.66 -13.19
C THR A 3 -0.13 6.64 -12.58
N VAL A 4 -1.36 6.61 -13.10
CA VAL A 4 -2.52 7.28 -12.51
C VAL A 4 -3.47 6.21 -12.01
N ARG A 5 -3.87 6.31 -10.74
CA ARG A 5 -4.88 5.46 -10.13
C ARG A 5 -6.20 6.23 -10.09
N TYR A 6 -7.19 5.78 -10.83
CA TYR A 6 -8.53 6.35 -10.81
C TYR A 6 -9.42 5.61 -9.80
N PHE A 7 -10.14 6.36 -8.98
CA PHE A 7 -11.10 5.84 -8.00
C PHE A 7 -12.53 6.14 -8.50
N PRO A 8 -13.19 5.19 -9.18
CA PRO A 8 -14.57 5.38 -9.62
C PRO A 8 -15.53 5.44 -8.43
N SER A 9 -16.71 6.03 -8.64
CA SER A 9 -17.77 6.08 -7.62
C SER A 9 -18.32 4.70 -7.28
N GLU A 10 -18.24 3.77 -8.24
CA GLU A 10 -18.65 2.37 -8.09
C GLU A 10 -17.57 1.47 -8.69
N GLY A 11 -17.21 0.39 -7.99
CA GLY A 11 -16.22 -0.58 -8.44
C GLY A 11 -14.81 -0.39 -7.89
N SER A 12 -13.88 -1.19 -8.40
CA SER A 12 -12.49 -1.21 -7.95
C SER A 12 -11.66 -0.09 -8.61
N PRO A 13 -10.65 0.46 -7.90
CA PRO A 13 -9.73 1.43 -8.49
C PRO A 13 -9.01 0.87 -9.72
N VAL A 14 -8.89 1.68 -10.77
CA VAL A 14 -8.24 1.32 -12.02
C VAL A 14 -6.86 1.97 -12.08
N LEU A 15 -5.83 1.19 -12.41
CA LEU A 15 -4.47 1.68 -12.59
C LEU A 15 -4.18 1.87 -14.08
N ILE A 16 -3.79 3.09 -14.47
CA ILE A 16 -3.46 3.44 -15.85
C ILE A 16 -1.99 3.85 -15.93
N GLY A 17 -1.23 3.20 -16.81
CA GLY A 17 0.17 3.54 -17.06
C GLY A 17 0.33 4.75 -17.98
N LEU A 18 1.17 5.71 -17.56
CA LEU A 18 1.50 6.87 -18.38
C LEU A 18 2.57 6.51 -19.41
N HIS A 19 2.13 6.25 -20.65
CA HIS A 19 2.97 5.70 -21.73
C HIS A 19 3.15 6.65 -22.93
N LYS A 20 2.37 7.73 -23.00
CA LYS A 20 2.46 8.75 -24.07
C LYS A 20 3.04 10.04 -23.50
N PRO A 21 3.73 10.87 -24.32
CA PRO A 21 4.16 12.20 -23.90
C PRO A 21 3.00 13.11 -23.48
N VAL A 22 1.82 12.90 -24.06
CA VAL A 22 0.57 13.58 -23.67
C VAL A 22 -0.50 12.52 -23.46
N MET A 23 -1.14 12.53 -22.30
CA MET A 23 -2.34 11.73 -22.02
C MET A 23 -3.50 12.63 -21.65
N THR A 24 -4.61 12.44 -22.34
CA THR A 24 -5.85 13.21 -22.19
C THR A 24 -6.76 12.59 -21.13
N ILE A 25 -7.48 13.45 -20.40
CA ILE A 25 -8.37 13.07 -19.30
C ILE A 25 -9.72 13.73 -19.49
N GLY A 26 -10.80 12.94 -19.47
CA GLY A 26 -12.15 13.50 -19.54
C GLY A 26 -13.25 12.47 -19.69
N ARG A 27 -14.48 12.96 -19.78
CA ARG A 27 -15.69 12.14 -19.90
C ARG A 27 -15.89 11.55 -21.29
N ALA A 28 -15.32 12.14 -22.34
CA ALA A 28 -15.43 11.53 -23.67
C ALA A 28 -14.67 10.19 -23.70
N LEU A 29 -15.21 9.20 -24.42
CA LEU A 29 -14.58 7.88 -24.59
C LEU A 29 -13.26 7.94 -25.38
N GLY A 30 -13.01 9.04 -26.10
CA GLY A 30 -11.77 9.24 -26.86
C GLY A 30 -10.57 9.69 -26.03
N ASN A 31 -10.72 9.93 -24.72
CA ASN A 31 -9.60 10.29 -23.87
C ASN A 31 -8.80 9.06 -23.44
N ASP A 32 -7.50 9.23 -23.24
CA ASP A 32 -6.63 8.16 -22.76
C ASP A 32 -6.99 7.69 -21.35
N ILE A 33 -7.47 8.61 -20.50
CA ILE A 33 -8.03 8.35 -19.18
C ILE A 33 -9.50 8.76 -19.22
N HIS A 34 -10.35 7.78 -19.45
CA HIS A 34 -11.81 7.96 -19.48
C HIS A 34 -12.38 8.00 -18.06
N LEU A 35 -13.02 9.12 -17.72
CA LEU A 35 -13.69 9.33 -16.44
C LEU A 35 -15.21 9.46 -16.67
N PRO A 36 -16.02 8.40 -16.48
CA PRO A 36 -17.46 8.40 -16.76
C PRO A 36 -18.28 9.18 -15.71
N ASP A 37 -17.78 10.32 -15.24
CA ASP A 37 -18.44 11.17 -14.25
C ASP A 37 -19.09 12.39 -14.94
N PRO A 38 -20.38 12.67 -14.71
CA PRO A 38 -21.07 13.83 -15.29
C PRO A 38 -20.45 15.19 -14.92
N SER A 39 -19.78 15.29 -13.77
CA SER A 39 -19.08 16.50 -13.32
C SER A 39 -17.74 16.74 -14.01
N VAL A 40 -17.25 15.77 -14.78
CA VAL A 40 -16.04 15.89 -15.59
C VAL A 40 -16.42 16.34 -17.01
N LEU A 41 -15.64 17.26 -17.56
CA LEU A 41 -15.86 17.78 -18.92
C LEU A 41 -15.45 16.74 -19.98
N PRO A 42 -15.98 16.82 -21.22
CA PRO A 42 -15.59 15.91 -22.29
C PRO A 42 -14.07 15.82 -22.49
N HIS A 43 -13.38 16.96 -22.48
CA HIS A 43 -11.92 17.07 -22.46
C HIS A 43 -11.53 18.00 -21.32
N HIS A 44 -11.23 17.45 -20.15
CA HIS A 44 -11.13 18.21 -18.92
C HIS A 44 -9.69 18.67 -18.64
N ALA A 45 -8.75 17.74 -18.72
CA ALA A 45 -7.35 18.00 -18.43
C ALA A 45 -6.44 17.11 -19.30
N GLN A 46 -5.16 17.43 -19.32
CA GLN A 46 -4.13 16.60 -19.92
C GLN A 46 -2.90 16.51 -19.01
N ILE A 47 -2.25 15.36 -19.03
CA ILE A 47 -0.94 15.16 -18.42
C ILE A 47 0.11 15.22 -19.53
N VAL A 48 1.04 16.14 -19.40
CA VAL A 48 2.15 16.36 -20.35
C VAL A 48 3.47 16.00 -19.70
N PHE A 49 4.23 15.12 -20.35
CA PHE A 49 5.60 14.80 -19.98
C PHE A 49 6.57 15.66 -20.80
N ASN A 50 7.33 16.52 -20.14
CA ASN A 50 8.27 17.45 -20.80
C ASN A 50 9.70 16.90 -20.95
N GLY A 51 9.89 15.59 -20.75
CA GLY A 51 11.21 14.93 -20.75
C GLY A 51 11.85 14.79 -19.37
N ARG A 52 11.39 15.57 -18.37
CA ARG A 52 11.88 15.50 -16.99
C ARG A 52 10.76 15.22 -15.99
N ASP A 53 9.64 15.89 -16.17
CA ASP A 53 8.54 15.97 -15.22
C ASP A 53 7.19 15.80 -15.90
N PHE A 54 6.21 15.36 -15.12
CA PHE A 54 4.81 15.37 -15.53
C PHE A 54 4.14 16.67 -15.08
N GLN A 55 3.39 17.30 -15.97
CA GLN A 55 2.59 18.49 -15.70
C GLN A 55 1.14 18.18 -15.99
N LEU A 56 0.25 18.58 -15.09
CA LEU A 56 -1.19 18.55 -15.30
C LEU A 56 -1.64 19.92 -15.77
N GLU A 57 -2.38 19.97 -16.86
CA GLU A 57 -2.88 21.19 -17.51
C GLU A 57 -4.38 21.08 -17.77
N GLU A 58 -5.12 22.16 -17.51
CA GLU A 58 -6.52 22.27 -17.94
C GLU A 58 -6.61 22.40 -19.46
N VAL A 59 -7.58 21.70 -20.06
CA VAL A 59 -7.84 21.80 -21.51
C VAL A 59 -8.94 22.82 -21.79
N ASP A 60 -9.93 22.92 -20.90
CA ASP A 60 -11.01 23.90 -20.96
C ASP A 60 -10.89 24.88 -19.78
N SER A 61 -11.14 26.16 -20.03
CA SER A 61 -11.18 27.21 -19.00
C SER A 61 -12.24 26.99 -17.90
N ALA A 62 -13.29 26.22 -18.21
CA ALA A 62 -14.31 25.80 -17.26
C ALA A 62 -13.89 24.54 -16.46
N ALA A 63 -12.79 23.89 -16.83
CA ALA A 63 -12.28 22.76 -16.07
C ALA A 63 -11.76 23.23 -14.71
N GLU A 64 -12.16 22.53 -13.66
CA GLU A 64 -11.65 22.78 -12.32
C GLU A 64 -10.77 21.61 -11.91
N ILE A 65 -9.46 21.89 -11.83
CA ILE A 65 -8.46 20.93 -11.36
C ILE A 65 -8.06 21.32 -9.94
N LEU A 66 -8.20 20.37 -9.02
CA LEU A 66 -7.71 20.50 -7.65
C LEU A 66 -6.55 19.52 -7.46
N ILE A 67 -5.44 20.01 -6.90
CA ILE A 67 -4.29 19.18 -6.51
C ILE A 67 -4.10 19.34 -5.01
N ASN A 68 -4.22 18.24 -4.27
CA ASN A 68 -4.19 18.22 -2.81
C ASN A 68 -5.14 19.27 -2.20
N GLY A 69 -6.34 19.40 -2.78
CA GLY A 69 -7.39 20.33 -2.35
C GLY A 69 -7.21 21.79 -2.80
N LYS A 70 -6.16 22.13 -3.55
CA LYS A 70 -5.91 23.49 -4.05
C LYS A 70 -6.19 23.59 -5.53
N ARG A 71 -7.00 24.58 -5.95
CA ARG A 71 -7.32 24.80 -7.36
C ARG A 71 -6.07 25.27 -8.12
N LYS A 72 -5.81 24.65 -9.28
CA LYS A 72 -4.67 24.94 -10.15
C LYS A 72 -5.13 24.87 -11.61
N ARG A 73 -4.58 25.73 -12.47
CA ARG A 73 -4.76 25.64 -13.93
C ARG A 73 -3.68 24.79 -14.60
N ARG A 74 -2.47 24.91 -14.07
CA ARG A 74 -1.29 24.13 -14.44
C ARG A 74 -0.43 23.88 -13.21
N ALA A 75 0.08 22.67 -13.07
CA ALA A 75 1.03 22.33 -12.00
C ALA A 75 1.89 21.12 -12.37
N ARG A 76 3.12 21.10 -11.84
CA ARG A 76 3.97 19.91 -11.84
C ARG A 76 3.37 18.88 -10.88
N LEU A 77 3.27 17.64 -11.34
CA LEU A 77 2.84 16.50 -10.55
C LEU A 77 4.03 15.93 -9.76
N CYS A 78 3.80 15.70 -8.48
CA CYS A 78 4.72 15.06 -7.55
C CYS A 78 4.18 13.69 -7.13
N ASN A 79 5.08 12.75 -6.86
CA ASN A 79 4.70 11.42 -6.39
C ASN A 79 3.78 11.49 -5.16
N GLY A 80 2.64 10.80 -5.20
CA GLY A 80 1.64 10.80 -4.13
C GLY A 80 0.59 11.91 -4.22
N ASP A 81 0.64 12.77 -5.24
CA ASP A 81 -0.37 13.82 -5.42
C ASP A 81 -1.77 13.25 -5.63
N ARG A 82 -2.74 13.87 -4.94
CA ARG A 82 -4.16 13.60 -5.13
C ARG A 82 -4.77 14.66 -6.05
N LEU A 83 -5.35 14.21 -7.14
CA LEU A 83 -5.99 15.03 -8.15
C LEU A 83 -7.51 14.87 -8.01
N THR A 84 -8.24 15.98 -8.05
CA THR A 84 -9.69 15.96 -8.12
C THR A 84 -10.14 16.74 -9.35
N LEU A 85 -10.91 16.08 -10.21
CA LEU A 85 -11.51 16.64 -11.42
C LEU A 85 -13.03 16.50 -11.28
N GLY A 86 -13.73 17.61 -11.03
CA GLY A 86 -15.14 17.55 -10.61
C GLY A 86 -15.29 16.73 -9.32
N ARG A 87 -15.97 15.58 -9.41
CA ARG A 87 -16.13 14.60 -8.31
C ARG A 87 -15.20 13.39 -8.44
N ALA A 88 -14.51 13.24 -9.57
CA ALA A 88 -13.59 12.14 -9.80
C ALA A 88 -12.29 12.36 -9.01
N GLN A 89 -11.83 11.31 -8.33
CA GLN A 89 -10.56 11.33 -7.60
C GLN A 89 -9.52 10.46 -8.31
N LEU A 90 -8.31 10.98 -8.43
CA LEU A 90 -7.17 10.27 -8.99
C LEU A 90 -5.94 10.43 -8.09
N GLY A 91 -5.10 9.40 -8.04
CA GLY A 91 -3.78 9.45 -7.42
C GLY A 91 -2.69 9.36 -8.48
N PHE A 92 -1.64 10.18 -8.35
CA PHE A 92 -0.48 10.12 -9.23
C PHE A 92 0.70 9.47 -8.52
N SER A 93 1.37 8.54 -9.20
CA SER A 93 2.61 7.92 -8.74
C SER A 93 3.67 7.97 -9.84
N MET A 94 4.89 8.41 -9.51
CA MET A 94 6.04 8.37 -10.43
C MET A 94 6.63 6.96 -10.55
N PHE A 95 6.45 6.14 -9.51
CA PHE A 95 6.94 4.77 -9.46
C PHE A 95 5.78 3.83 -9.70
N THR A 96 6.01 2.78 -10.49
CA THR A 96 5.04 1.69 -10.60
C THR A 96 5.10 0.96 -9.27
N GLU A 97 4.20 1.31 -8.37
CA GLU A 97 3.97 0.46 -7.21
C GLU A 97 3.24 -0.76 -7.78
N THR A 98 3.96 -1.86 -7.94
CA THR A 98 3.33 -3.19 -7.96
C THR A 98 2.47 -3.20 -6.71
N ALA A 99 1.15 -3.21 -6.90
CA ALA A 99 0.19 -2.95 -5.84
C ALA A 99 0.65 -3.54 -4.50
N PRO A 100 0.78 -2.74 -3.43
CA PRO A 100 0.62 -3.32 -2.12
C PRO A 100 -0.84 -3.79 -2.12
N SER A 101 -1.02 -5.10 -2.10
CA SER A 101 -2.27 -5.70 -1.66
C SER A 101 -2.72 -4.90 -0.44
N SER A 102 -3.91 -4.30 -0.54
CA SER A 102 -4.68 -3.76 0.57
C SER A 102 -3.86 -3.08 1.66
N GLN A 103 -3.62 -1.77 1.57
CA GLN A 103 -3.43 -0.99 2.80
C GLN A 103 -4.76 -0.98 3.56
N VAL A 104 -4.99 -2.05 4.32
CA VAL A 104 -5.72 -2.00 5.57
C VAL A 104 -4.92 -1.02 6.45
N PRO A 105 -5.53 0.01 7.04
CA PRO A 105 -4.86 0.85 8.03
C PRO A 105 -4.48 -0.03 9.24
N GLY A 106 -3.30 -0.63 9.18
CA GLY A 106 -2.85 -1.66 10.12
C GLY A 106 -1.47 -2.25 9.81
N GLU A 107 -1.04 -2.35 8.55
CA GLU A 107 0.13 -3.17 8.21
C GLU A 107 1.51 -2.49 8.31
N GLU A 108 1.62 -1.15 8.18
CA GLU A 108 2.88 -0.46 8.54
C GLU A 108 3.12 -0.52 10.06
N ALA A 109 2.03 -0.50 10.85
CA ALA A 109 2.09 -0.79 12.27
C ALA A 109 2.44 -2.26 12.51
N ASP A 110 2.01 -3.20 11.65
CA ASP A 110 2.20 -4.64 11.84
C ASP A 110 3.63 -5.11 11.49
N GLN A 111 4.26 -4.57 10.44
CA GLN A 111 5.68 -4.86 10.13
C GLN A 111 6.63 -4.29 11.19
N LEU A 112 6.39 -3.06 11.66
CA LEU A 112 7.10 -2.53 12.83
C LEU A 112 6.74 -3.27 14.12
N SER A 113 5.52 -3.81 14.25
CA SER A 113 5.12 -4.62 15.40
C SER A 113 5.82 -5.96 15.41
N GLY A 114 6.01 -6.62 14.27
CA GLY A 114 6.78 -7.87 14.17
C GLY A 114 8.23 -7.67 14.63
N LEU A 115 8.89 -6.61 14.14
CA LEU A 115 10.26 -6.26 14.56
C LEU A 115 10.34 -5.86 16.04
N ARG A 116 9.37 -5.09 16.54
CA ARG A 116 9.29 -4.72 17.97
C ARG A 116 8.98 -5.91 18.87
N ARG A 117 8.12 -6.85 18.43
CA ARG A 117 7.84 -8.12 19.12
C ARG A 117 9.10 -8.97 19.20
N LEU A 118 9.80 -9.17 18.08
CA LEU A 118 11.06 -9.91 18.02
C LEU A 118 12.13 -9.28 18.93
N GLN A 119 12.24 -7.95 18.93
CA GLN A 119 13.18 -7.23 19.80
C GLN A 119 12.79 -7.33 21.28
N SER A 120 11.49 -7.26 21.62
CA SER A 120 11.02 -7.43 23.00
C SER A 120 11.21 -8.86 23.52
N PHE A 121 11.01 -9.85 22.66
CA PHE A 121 11.25 -11.26 22.95
C PHE A 121 12.74 -11.54 23.16
N SER A 122 13.60 -11.06 22.25
CA SER A 122 15.06 -11.14 22.39
C SER A 122 15.56 -10.43 23.66
N ALA A 123 15.00 -9.28 24.00
CA ALA A 123 15.35 -8.56 25.23
C ALA A 123 14.93 -9.34 26.49
N ARG A 124 13.75 -9.98 26.50
CA ARG A 124 13.31 -10.86 27.59
C ARG A 124 14.22 -12.07 27.74
N LEU A 125 14.56 -12.75 26.64
CA LEU A 125 15.54 -13.85 26.61
C LEU A 125 16.88 -13.49 27.26
N MET A 126 17.39 -12.27 26.99
CA MET A 126 18.65 -11.80 27.57
C MET A 126 18.55 -11.35 29.04
N THR A 127 17.33 -11.27 29.59
CA THR A 127 17.08 -10.79 30.96
C THR A 127 16.66 -11.92 31.92
N THR A 128 16.18 -13.05 31.38
CA THR A 128 15.80 -14.23 32.16
C THR A 128 17.05 -14.96 32.67
N ARG A 129 17.06 -15.31 33.97
CA ARG A 129 18.23 -15.88 34.67
C ARG A 129 18.19 -17.40 34.82
N SER A 130 17.15 -18.06 34.33
CA SER A 130 16.96 -19.52 34.37
C SER A 130 16.30 -20.03 33.08
N VAL A 131 16.62 -21.28 32.71
CA VAL A 131 16.10 -21.92 31.49
C VAL A 131 14.61 -22.26 31.62
N ASP A 132 14.15 -22.57 32.83
CA ASP A 132 12.77 -22.94 33.11
C ASP A 132 11.78 -21.80 32.86
N GLU A 133 12.08 -20.59 33.35
CA GLU A 133 11.25 -19.38 33.13
C GLU A 133 11.17 -19.00 31.64
N LEU A 134 12.25 -19.25 30.90
CA LEU A 134 12.34 -18.97 29.48
C LEU A 134 11.49 -19.94 28.67
N LEU A 135 11.50 -21.21 29.04
CA LEU A 135 10.71 -22.27 28.40
C LEU A 135 9.21 -22.07 28.64
N GLU A 136 8.82 -21.70 29.86
CA GLU A 136 7.43 -21.34 30.18
C GLU A 136 6.94 -20.16 29.31
N THR A 137 7.74 -19.08 29.26
CA THR A 137 7.39 -17.89 28.44
C THR A 137 7.26 -18.23 26.96
N LEU A 138 8.16 -19.06 26.43
CA LEU A 138 8.14 -19.48 25.03
C LEU A 138 6.92 -20.35 24.68
N LEU A 139 6.53 -21.26 25.57
CA LEU A 139 5.36 -22.10 25.37
C LEU A 139 4.09 -21.27 25.34
N ASP A 140 3.93 -20.34 26.27
CA ASP A 140 2.75 -19.45 26.32
C ASP A 140 2.61 -18.63 25.04
N ASP A 141 3.71 -18.04 24.55
CA ASP A 141 3.71 -17.25 23.31
C ASP A 141 3.33 -18.12 22.09
N VAL A 142 3.85 -19.35 22.00
CA VAL A 142 3.53 -20.27 20.88
C VAL A 142 2.08 -20.75 20.94
N LEU A 143 1.53 -21.00 22.13
CA LEU A 143 0.12 -21.37 22.30
C LEU A 143 -0.80 -20.23 21.86
N GLU A 144 -0.50 -19.00 22.26
CA GLU A 144 -1.25 -17.81 21.85
C GLU A 144 -1.19 -17.61 20.33
N LEU A 145 -0.01 -17.76 19.73
CA LEU A 145 0.20 -17.58 18.29
C LEU A 145 -0.47 -18.66 17.44
N THR A 146 -0.48 -19.90 17.91
CA THR A 146 -1.03 -21.04 17.14
C THR A 146 -2.52 -21.27 17.43
N GLY A 147 -3.06 -20.67 18.49
CA GLY A 147 -4.42 -20.94 18.98
C GLY A 147 -4.58 -22.32 19.61
N ALA A 148 -3.47 -22.99 19.96
CA ALA A 148 -3.50 -24.30 20.58
C ALA A 148 -3.92 -24.20 22.06
N ALA A 149 -4.76 -25.12 22.51
CA ALA A 149 -5.30 -25.07 23.87
C ALA A 149 -4.31 -25.58 24.95
N ARG A 150 -3.33 -26.41 24.56
CA ARG A 150 -2.32 -27.01 25.46
C ARG A 150 -1.02 -27.31 24.72
N GLY A 151 0.11 -27.14 25.40
CA GLY A 151 1.44 -27.49 24.91
C GLY A 151 2.18 -28.36 25.94
N VAL A 152 3.08 -29.21 25.47
CA VAL A 152 3.94 -30.05 26.33
C VAL A 152 5.35 -30.09 25.75
N VAL A 153 6.36 -30.04 26.61
CA VAL A 153 7.77 -30.22 26.23
C VAL A 153 8.19 -31.62 26.62
N LEU A 154 8.66 -32.38 25.64
CA LEU A 154 9.20 -33.71 25.83
C LEU A 154 10.72 -33.62 25.74
N TRP A 155 11.40 -33.91 26.84
CA TRP A 155 12.84 -34.14 26.81
C TRP A 155 13.09 -35.55 26.26
N VAL A 156 13.70 -35.64 25.08
CA VAL A 156 14.09 -36.92 24.48
C VAL A 156 15.58 -37.10 24.69
N ASP A 157 15.96 -38.06 25.52
CA ASP A 157 17.36 -38.43 25.69
C ASP A 157 17.82 -39.24 24.47
N PRO A 158 18.91 -38.89 23.77
CA PRO A 158 19.36 -39.61 22.58
C PRO A 158 20.00 -40.99 22.87
N GLY A 159 19.63 -41.66 23.98
CA GLY A 159 20.47 -42.70 24.60
C GLY A 159 19.82 -44.02 25.04
N GLU A 160 18.54 -44.32 24.82
CA GLU A 160 17.98 -45.66 25.16
C GLU A 160 17.38 -46.35 23.93
N GLY A 161 18.29 -46.76 23.05
CA GLY A 161 18.07 -47.77 22.02
C GLY A 161 19.06 -48.92 22.20
N GLY A 162 18.76 -49.81 23.15
CA GLY A 162 19.22 -51.21 23.19
C GLY A 162 20.57 -51.52 23.84
N ASP A 163 20.53 -52.22 24.98
CA ASP A 163 21.24 -53.49 25.18
C ASP A 163 20.69 -54.23 26.42
N GLY A 164 20.60 -55.56 26.35
CA GLY A 164 20.23 -56.43 27.48
C GLY A 164 19.23 -57.54 27.12
N GLY A 165 19.77 -58.68 26.68
CA GLY A 165 19.02 -59.90 26.33
C GLY A 165 18.43 -60.69 27.49
#